data_AF-A0A1F7PUM7-F1
#
_entry.id   AF-A0A1F7PUM7-F1
#
_cell.length_a   1.000
_cell.length_b   1.000
_cell.length_c   1.000
_cell.angle_alpha   90.00
_cell.angle_beta   90.00
_cell.angle_gamma   90.00
#
_symmetry.space_group_name_H-M   'P 1'
#
loop_
_entity.id
_entity.type
_entity.pdbx_description
1 polymer ?
#
loop_
_entity_poly.entity_id
_entity_poly.type
_entity_poly.pdbx_seq_one_letter_code
_entity_poly.pdbx_strand_id
1 'polypeptide(L)'
;MRLKKAEARFIEWERVCRVATAGASGWPHGVPVCHVLWSGKIYFGSGNDAKKVLNLRANPRVAVTVDLYSDAWESLKGVMVQGSAKLIEKGPRFRKIRQLL
;
A
#
# COMPACT_ATOMS: atom_id res chain seq x y z
N MET A 1 -9.98 -4.34 -7.70
CA MET A 1 -9.51 -3.15 -8.44
C MET A 1 -8.94 -3.61 -9.78
N ARG A 2 -9.20 -2.86 -10.86
CA ARG A 2 -8.57 -3.07 -12.16
C ARG A 2 -7.68 -1.87 -12.47
N LEU A 3 -6.37 -2.06 -12.40
CA LEU A 3 -5.38 -1.03 -12.75
C LEU A 3 -5.23 -0.97 -14.28
N LYS A 4 -5.08 0.23 -14.83
CA LYS A 4 -4.60 0.41 -16.21
C LYS A 4 -3.13 0.01 -16.30
N LYS A 5 -2.69 -0.41 -17.49
CA LYS A 5 -1.29 -0.84 -17.72
C LYS A 5 -0.25 0.24 -17.35
N ALA A 6 -0.57 1.51 -17.56
CA ALA A 6 0.31 2.63 -17.18
C ALA A 6 0.42 2.77 -15.65
N GLU A 7 -0.70 2.67 -14.93
CA GLU A 7 -0.75 2.75 -13.47
C GLU A 7 0.01 1.59 -12.83
N ALA A 8 -0.20 0.36 -13.32
CA ALA A 8 0.51 -0.83 -12.84
C ALA A 8 2.03 -0.69 -12.98
N ARG A 9 2.51 -0.26 -14.16
CA ARG A 9 3.95 -0.04 -14.41
C ARG A 9 4.53 1.04 -13.52
N PHE A 10 3.78 2.12 -13.29
CA PHE A 10 4.22 3.18 -12.38
C PHE A 10 4.33 2.68 -10.94
N ILE A 11 3.34 1.93 -10.46
CA ILE A 11 3.36 1.29 -9.15
C ILE A 11 4.53 0.30 -9.01
N GLU A 12 4.85 -0.47 -10.06
CA GLU A 12 6.00 -1.40 -10.05
C GLU A 12 7.35 -0.67 -10.05
N TRP A 13 7.43 0.50 -10.67
CA TRP A 13 8.66 1.28 -10.76
C TRP A 13 9.01 1.98 -9.44
N GLU A 14 8.02 2.57 -8.78
CA GLU A 14 8.22 3.29 -7.53
C GLU A 14 8.44 2.34 -6.35
N ARG A 15 9.37 2.69 -5.47
CA ARG A 15 9.82 1.81 -4.37
C ARG A 15 9.09 2.03 -3.06
N VAL A 16 8.44 3.18 -2.91
CA VAL A 16 7.75 3.60 -1.68
C VAL A 16 6.34 4.04 -2.03
N CYS A 17 5.38 3.63 -1.21
CA CYS A 17 4.03 4.15 -1.22
C CYS A 17 3.65 4.69 0.16
N ARG A 18 2.60 5.49 0.22
CA ARG A 18 2.00 6.03 1.45
C ARG A 18 0.69 5.31 1.70
N VAL A 19 0.58 4.69 2.87
CA VAL A 19 -0.60 3.95 3.29
C VAL A 19 -1.36 4.76 4.31
N ALA A 20 -2.61 5.09 4.00
CA ALA A 20 -3.55 5.74 4.90
C ALA A 20 -4.54 4.72 5.47
N THR A 21 -4.60 4.66 6.80
CA THR A 21 -5.50 3.79 7.58
C THR A 21 -6.20 4.62 8.64
N ALA A 22 -7.34 4.16 9.14
CA ALA A 22 -7.99 4.74 10.31
C ALA A 22 -8.59 3.63 11.16
N GLY A 23 -8.38 3.66 12.48
CA GLY A 23 -9.00 2.73 13.42
C GLY A 23 -10.41 3.16 13.80
N ALA A 24 -10.94 2.60 14.90
CA ALA A 24 -12.29 2.92 15.40
C ALA A 24 -12.49 4.40 15.76
N SER A 25 -11.43 5.11 16.17
CA SER A 25 -11.48 6.54 16.48
C SER A 25 -11.63 7.45 15.25
N GLY A 26 -11.48 6.92 14.04
CA GLY A 26 -11.57 7.69 12.80
C GLY A 26 -10.36 8.57 12.47
N TRP A 27 -9.40 8.75 13.39
CA TRP A 27 -8.20 9.54 13.13
C TRP A 27 -7.38 8.95 11.97
N PRO A 28 -7.04 9.75 10.93
CA PRO A 28 -6.22 9.29 9.82
C PRO A 28 -4.78 9.03 10.29
N HIS A 29 -4.23 7.91 9.83
CA HIS A 29 -2.86 7.51 10.05
C HIS A 29 -2.23 7.18 8.69
N GLY A 30 -1.42 8.11 8.20
CA GLY A 30 -0.67 8.02 6.94
C GLY A 30 0.81 7.77 7.20
N VAL A 31 1.38 6.72 6.62
CA VAL A 31 2.80 6.37 6.78
C VAL A 31 3.41 5.84 5.47
N PRO A 32 4.70 6.07 5.20
CA PRO A 32 5.39 5.45 4.09
C PRO A 32 5.68 3.96 4.36
N VAL A 33 5.64 3.14 3.31
CA VAL A 33 6.04 1.73 3.31
C VAL A 33 6.63 1.35 1.96
N CYS A 34 7.49 0.33 1.93
CA CYS A 34 7.84 -0.35 0.67
C CYS A 34 6.70 -1.30 0.27
N HIS A 35 6.43 -1.41 -1.03
CA HIS A 35 5.39 -2.28 -1.56
C HIS A 35 5.90 -3.16 -2.70
N VAL A 36 5.09 -4.15 -3.05
CA VAL A 36 5.20 -4.90 -4.30
C VAL A 36 3.82 -5.04 -4.95
N LEU A 37 3.78 -4.92 -6.28
CA LEU A 37 2.61 -5.29 -7.07
C LEU A 37 2.75 -6.76 -7.51
N TRP A 38 1.84 -7.62 -7.07
CA TRP A 38 1.85 -9.03 -7.44
C TRP A 38 0.44 -9.53 -7.77
N SER A 39 0.28 -10.15 -8.94
CA SER A 39 -1.03 -10.63 -9.45
C SER A 39 -2.12 -9.55 -9.36
N GLY A 40 -1.79 -8.31 -9.74
CA GLY A 40 -2.73 -7.18 -9.76
C GLY A 40 -3.14 -6.63 -8.38
N LYS A 41 -2.41 -6.99 -7.31
CA LYS A 41 -2.66 -6.52 -5.95
C LYS A 41 -1.40 -5.91 -5.34
N ILE A 42 -1.58 -4.84 -4.58
CA ILE A 42 -0.51 -4.20 -3.83
C ILE A 42 -0.35 -4.91 -2.48
N TYR A 43 0.88 -5.25 -2.14
CA TYR A 43 1.25 -5.80 -0.83
C TYR A 43 2.34 -4.92 -0.21
N PHE A 44 2.34 -4.82 1.11
CA PHE A 44 3.41 -4.18 1.87
C PHE A 44 3.64 -4.94 3.18
N GLY A 45 4.87 -4.88 3.69
CA GLY A 45 5.25 -5.49 4.96
C GLY A 45 4.91 -4.60 6.16
N SER A 46 4.60 -5.21 7.31
CA SER A 46 4.44 -4.48 8.56
C SER A 46 4.66 -5.40 9.76
N GLY A 47 5.17 -4.86 10.87
CA GLY A 47 5.06 -5.50 12.18
C GLY A 47 3.60 -5.66 12.60
N ASN A 48 3.31 -6.73 13.36
CA ASN A 48 1.96 -7.09 13.80
C ASN A 48 1.36 -6.10 14.81
N ASP A 49 2.23 -5.40 15.53
CA ASP A 49 1.97 -4.39 16.55
C ASP A 49 1.92 -2.95 15.99
N ALA A 50 2.31 -2.76 14.71
CA ALA A 50 2.31 -1.45 14.10
C ALA A 50 0.90 -0.85 14.02
N LYS A 51 0.78 0.47 14.25
CA LYS A 51 -0.49 1.20 14.27
C LYS A 51 -1.37 0.94 13.04
N LYS A 52 -0.79 0.86 11.84
CA LYS A 52 -1.51 0.54 10.60
C LYS A 52 -2.15 -0.86 10.62
N VAL A 53 -1.49 -1.86 11.20
CA VAL A 53 -2.06 -3.21 11.35
C VAL A 53 -3.17 -3.22 12.38
N LEU A 54 -2.98 -2.56 13.53
CA LEU A 54 -4.02 -2.42 14.54
C LEU A 54 -5.25 -1.69 13.99
N ASN A 55 -5.05 -0.62 13.22
CA ASN A 55 -6.13 0.08 12.52
C ASN A 55 -6.87 -0.85 11.55
N LEU A 56 -6.12 -1.60 10.71
CA LEU A 56 -6.71 -2.50 9.72
C LEU A 56 -7.45 -3.70 10.31
N ARG A 57 -7.12 -4.11 11.55
CA ARG A 57 -7.92 -5.10 12.29
C ARG A 57 -9.31 -4.56 12.66
N ALA A 58 -9.38 -3.29 13.06
CA ALA A 58 -10.64 -2.65 13.46
C ALA A 58 -11.45 -2.12 12.26
N ASN A 59 -10.79 -1.68 11.20
CA ASN A 59 -11.40 -1.11 10.01
C ASN A 59 -10.54 -1.45 8.77
N PRO A 60 -11.01 -2.33 7.87
CA PRO A 60 -10.19 -2.82 6.76
C PRO A 60 -10.00 -1.78 5.64
N ARG A 61 -10.69 -0.63 5.69
CA ARG A 61 -10.60 0.41 4.66
C ARG A 61 -9.22 1.06 4.66
N VAL A 62 -8.63 1.17 3.48
CA VAL A 62 -7.29 1.69 3.26
C VAL A 62 -7.24 2.52 1.98
N ALA A 63 -6.39 3.54 1.97
CA ALA A 63 -5.92 4.18 0.75
C ALA A 63 -4.40 3.99 0.62
N VAL A 64 -3.93 3.75 -0.59
CA VAL A 64 -2.51 3.62 -0.93
C VAL A 64 -2.20 4.61 -2.02
N THR A 65 -1.22 5.47 -1.79
CA THR A 65 -0.75 6.46 -2.76
C THR A 65 0.68 6.12 -3.15
N VAL A 66 0.93 6.03 -4.45
CA VAL A 66 2.27 5.97 -5.03
C VAL A 66 2.48 7.28 -5.77
N ASP A 67 3.58 7.95 -5.49
CA ASP A 67 3.90 9.26 -6.05
C ASP A 67 5.36 9.37 -6.42
N LEU A 68 5.61 10.20 -7.43
CA LEU A 68 6.93 10.64 -7.85
C LEU A 68 7.02 12.13 -7.54
N TYR A 69 7.88 12.48 -6.59
CA TYR A 69 8.24 13.86 -6.32
C TYR A 69 9.29 14.35 -7.33
N SER A 70 9.17 15.61 -7.73
CA SER A 70 10.14 16.33 -8.55
C SER A 70 10.00 17.82 -8.28
N ASP A 71 11.12 18.56 -8.30
CA ASP A 71 11.11 20.02 -8.23
C ASP A 71 10.58 20.65 -9.53
N ALA A 72 10.61 19.92 -10.65
CA ALA A 72 9.93 20.27 -11.88
C ALA A 72 8.45 19.84 -11.78
N TRP A 73 7.56 20.78 -11.50
CA TRP A 73 6.16 20.50 -11.15
C TRP A 73 5.40 19.72 -12.23
N GLU A 74 5.73 19.93 -13.50
CA GLU A 74 5.18 19.20 -14.65
C GLU A 74 5.54 17.70 -14.65
N SER A 75 6.56 17.30 -13.89
CA SER A 75 7.03 15.92 -13.78
C SER A 75 6.38 15.17 -12.62
N LEU A 76 5.62 15.85 -11.75
CA LEU A 76 4.92 15.21 -10.63
C LEU A 76 3.92 14.18 -11.13
N LYS A 77 3.92 12.99 -10.52
CA LYS A 77 2.98 11.91 -10.84
C LYS A 77 2.44 11.30 -9.56
N GLY A 78 1.20 10.83 -9.62
CA GLY A 78 0.57 10.15 -8.50
C GLY A 78 -0.51 9.19 -8.97
N VAL A 79 -0.58 8.03 -8.31
CA VAL A 79 -1.67 7.08 -8.43
C VAL A 79 -2.16 6.76 -7.03
N MET A 80 -3.47 6.87 -6.82
CA MET A 80 -4.11 6.55 -5.54
C MET A 80 -5.13 5.44 -5.72
N VAL A 81 -5.07 4.47 -4.81
CA VAL A 81 -5.92 3.29 -4.77
C VAL A 81 -6.66 3.26 -3.44
N GLN A 82 -7.98 3.05 -3.48
CA GLN A 82 -8.79 2.79 -2.29
C GLN A 82 -9.37 1.39 -2.32
N GLY A 83 -9.56 0.81 -1.14
CA GLY A 83 -10.24 -0.47 -1.01
C GLY A 83 -10.14 -1.04 0.40
N SER A 84 -10.26 -2.35 0.49
CA SER A 84 -10.14 -3.09 1.74
C SER A 84 -8.85 -3.91 1.75
N ALA A 85 -8.08 -3.81 2.83
CA ALA A 85 -6.90 -4.64 3.05
C ALA A 85 -7.27 -5.94 3.78
N LYS A 86 -6.54 -7.00 3.48
CA LYS A 86 -6.58 -8.27 4.21
C LYS A 86 -5.22 -8.53 4.83
N LEU A 87 -5.20 -8.73 6.15
CA LEU A 87 -3.99 -9.15 6.86
C LEU A 87 -3.66 -10.61 6.51
N ILE A 88 -2.40 -10.86 6.16
CA ILE A 88 -1.89 -12.19 5.83
C ILE A 88 -0.72 -12.42 6.78
N GLU A 89 -0.88 -13.33 7.74
CA GLU A 89 0.08 -13.49 8.85
C GLU A 89 0.98 -14.73 8.68
N LYS A 90 0.54 -15.71 7.87
CA LYS A 90 1.26 -16.98 7.67
C LYS A 90 0.87 -17.66 6.35
N GLY A 91 1.55 -18.76 6.05
CA GLY A 91 1.25 -19.63 4.91
C GLY A 91 2.03 -19.31 3.63
N PRO A 92 1.76 -20.02 2.52
CA PRO A 92 2.53 -19.90 1.28
C PRO A 92 2.54 -18.49 0.68
N ARG A 93 1.39 -17.80 0.70
CA ARG A 93 1.28 -16.42 0.19
C ARG A 93 2.12 -15.44 1.02
N PHE A 94 2.11 -15.57 2.34
CA PHE A 94 2.94 -14.75 3.22
C PHE A 94 4.42 -14.89 2.87
N ARG A 95 4.92 -16.14 2.78
CA ARG A 95 6.32 -16.42 2.43
C ARG A 95 6.68 -15.89 1.04
N LYS A 96 5.81 -16.08 0.05
CA LYS A 96 6.04 -15.61 -1.32
C LYS A 96 6.16 -14.09 -1.39
N ILE A 97 5.22 -13.36 -0.79
CA ILE A 97 5.25 -11.90 -0.80
C ILE A 97 6.46 -11.36 -0.04
N ARG A 98 6.84 -11.98 1.07
CA ARG A 98 8.04 -11.59 1.83
C ARG A 98 9.34 -11.75 1.04
N GLN A 99 9.40 -12.65 0.06
CA GLN A 99 10.55 -12.79 -0.85
C GLN A 99 10.56 -11.75 -1.97
N LEU A 100 9.41 -11.12 -2.25
CA LEU A 100 9.27 -10.11 -3.31
C LEU A 100 9.40 -8.68 -2.78
N LEU A 101 9.29 -8.50 -1.46
CA LEU A 101 9.55 -7.24 -0.73
C LEU A 101 11.02 -7.17 -0.34
#